data_AF-A0A956ETZ7-F1
#
_entry.id   AF-A0A956ETZ7-F1
#
_cell.length_a   1.000
_cell.length_b   1.000
_cell.length_c   1.000
_cell.angle_alpha   90.00
_cell.angle_beta   90.00
_cell.angle_gamma   90.00
#
_symmetry.space_group_name_H-M   'P 1'
#
loop_
_entity.id
_entity.type
_entity.pdbx_description
1 polymer ?
#
loop_
_entity_poly.entity_id
_entity_poly.type
_entity_poly.pdbx_seq_one_letter_code
_entity_poly.pdbx_strand_id
1 'polypeptide(L)'
;PVTTPTLVDKELLELVSGTPQHLNGWNGNLTVTNYVSGDPNQGQVVVEQVLEPNSGEDFLYDPPTDPKDAKDAFAQVNLYYHLTRMKAFYETDLNIDMSASSWKLVAVANMQESGSPLDNAFFSPQGINSSGFNAPNMIGIGQGSSVDFALDSDVFLHEFTHYVSDNAIGYNGGQTQTSEYGLSPWGGAIDEGISDYFACTENESAVLGETSLGALGAERNLEDTSKSCPSDLIGEVHADGEVIGSLGWSLRKEFGKSVADRLVWGAASLLVSRSTLGDFARGIQQTAAELETAGDLTSADVTKIDDMIAARGLDDCDNELTLEDGQPIATNMLGLDIVASLLGGSCQQAKQYVSLSSLFHFQATPQADAKGIRFNVNLFPERTNGLDWGIYVRREQHVGFKNTGFIPEVSTYDYAVENLDTRTGELVIDENSNPPFDPSVTYHMVIGHQNCPLSSPEVSFDSLSETGSGGAGGTGGAATGGTGGSVGGSGGSAGAITAGGTGGTGGTGEAEPADETTGCGCSVPGTSSTPAGSLLGLMLGLGALIRRRRKS
;
A
#
# COMPACT_ATOMS: atom_id res chain seq x y z
N PRO A 1 -22.97 18.44 -16.48
CA PRO A 1 -24.05 17.62 -15.87
C PRO A 1 -23.64 16.15 -15.89
N VAL A 2 -23.42 15.55 -14.71
CA VAL A 2 -23.43 14.09 -14.60
C VAL A 2 -24.83 13.67 -15.01
N THR A 3 -24.93 13.01 -16.16
CA THR A 3 -26.23 12.66 -16.73
C THR A 3 -26.37 11.16 -16.55
N THR A 4 -26.78 10.73 -15.35
CA THR A 4 -27.26 9.35 -15.16
C THR A 4 -28.51 9.23 -16.02
N PRO A 5 -28.47 8.52 -17.17
CA PRO A 5 -29.48 8.71 -18.22
C PRO A 5 -30.85 8.13 -17.84
N THR A 6 -30.94 7.39 -16.73
CA THR A 6 -32.19 6.81 -16.23
C THR A 6 -32.13 6.69 -14.71
N LEU A 7 -32.87 7.55 -14.01
CA LEU A 7 -33.12 7.38 -12.57
C LEU A 7 -34.06 6.20 -12.36
N VAL A 8 -33.77 5.41 -11.33
CA VAL A 8 -34.57 4.26 -10.95
C VAL A 8 -34.78 4.28 -9.44
N ASP A 9 -36.03 4.09 -9.02
CA ASP A 9 -36.34 3.95 -7.60
C ASP A 9 -35.85 2.57 -7.13
N LYS A 10 -35.20 2.55 -5.96
CA LYS A 10 -34.65 1.35 -5.34
C LYS A 10 -35.10 1.26 -3.90
N GLU A 11 -35.36 0.03 -3.44
CA GLU A 11 -35.66 -0.24 -2.05
C GLU A 11 -34.39 -0.11 -1.19
N LEU A 12 -34.49 0.64 -0.09
CA LEU A 12 -33.43 0.72 0.92
C LEU A 12 -33.59 -0.46 1.88
N LEU A 13 -32.91 -1.56 1.58
CA LEU A 13 -32.93 -2.77 2.40
C LEU A 13 -32.27 -2.56 3.76
N GLU A 14 -32.66 -3.35 4.76
CA GLU A 14 -32.09 -3.34 6.12
C GLU A 14 -32.19 -1.99 6.87
N LEU A 15 -33.06 -1.08 6.44
CA LEU A 15 -33.30 0.19 7.11
C LEU A 15 -33.88 -0.04 8.51
N VAL A 16 -33.21 0.48 9.52
CA VAL A 16 -33.67 0.43 10.91
C VAL A 16 -34.76 1.49 11.08
N SER A 17 -35.99 1.05 11.38
CA SER A 17 -37.11 1.95 11.61
C SER A 17 -36.87 2.89 12.79
N GLY A 18 -37.14 4.19 12.62
CA GLY A 18 -36.91 5.22 13.64
C GLY A 18 -37.91 6.38 13.58
N THR A 19 -37.91 7.24 14.59
CA THR A 19 -38.66 8.50 14.58
C THR A 19 -37.85 9.61 15.28
N PRO A 20 -37.28 10.58 14.53
CA PRO A 20 -37.27 10.67 13.06
C PRO A 20 -36.57 9.46 12.37
N GLN A 21 -36.94 9.20 11.12
CA GLN A 21 -36.31 8.15 10.30
C GLN A 21 -35.01 8.67 9.71
N HIS A 22 -33.94 7.88 9.84
CA HIS A 22 -32.62 8.20 9.31
C HIS A 22 -32.02 7.00 8.57
N LEU A 23 -30.92 7.23 7.85
CA LEU A 23 -30.15 6.21 7.12
C LEU A 23 -29.26 5.40 8.08
N ASN A 24 -29.91 4.62 8.96
CA ASN A 24 -29.27 3.63 9.83
C ASN A 24 -29.65 2.24 9.33
N GLY A 25 -28.68 1.33 9.22
CA GLY A 25 -28.86 0.01 8.63
C GLY A 25 -28.19 -1.11 9.41
N TRP A 26 -28.35 -2.33 8.92
CA TRP A 26 -27.60 -3.52 9.37
C TRP A 26 -27.75 -3.77 10.86
N ASN A 27 -28.99 -3.70 11.37
CA ASN A 27 -29.30 -3.81 12.80
C ASN A 27 -28.52 -2.82 13.69
N GLY A 28 -28.16 -1.64 13.15
CA GLY A 28 -27.43 -0.59 13.85
C GLY A 28 -25.92 -0.60 13.61
N ASN A 29 -25.41 -1.49 12.75
CA ASN A 29 -24.00 -1.49 12.36
C ASN A 29 -23.66 -0.44 11.29
N LEU A 30 -24.62 0.02 10.48
CA LEU A 30 -24.40 1.14 9.55
C LEU A 30 -25.05 2.42 10.05
N THR A 31 -24.30 3.51 9.99
CA THR A 31 -24.82 4.88 10.07
C THR A 31 -24.25 5.71 8.92
N VAL A 32 -25.11 6.26 8.06
CA VAL A 32 -24.71 7.21 7.03
C VAL A 32 -24.88 8.65 7.54
N THR A 33 -23.84 9.45 7.37
CA THR A 33 -23.73 10.83 7.86
C THR A 33 -23.26 11.78 6.76
N ASN A 34 -23.37 13.07 7.01
CA ASN A 34 -22.81 14.13 6.18
C ASN A 34 -21.61 14.78 6.87
N TYR A 35 -20.60 15.15 6.09
CA TYR A 35 -19.53 16.01 6.56
C TYR A 35 -20.04 17.43 6.92
N VAL A 36 -19.52 18.01 8.00
CA VAL A 36 -19.82 19.39 8.42
C VAL A 36 -18.59 20.27 8.37
N SER A 37 -17.50 19.83 9.00
CA SER A 37 -16.25 20.59 9.09
C SER A 37 -15.09 19.71 9.53
N GLY A 38 -13.86 20.22 9.39
CA GLY A 38 -12.66 19.57 9.90
C GLY A 38 -11.68 19.20 8.81
N ASP A 39 -10.74 18.33 9.16
CA ASP A 39 -9.68 17.85 8.30
C ASP A 39 -9.49 16.34 8.52
N PRO A 40 -9.84 15.51 7.52
CA PRO A 40 -9.67 14.05 7.63
C PRO A 40 -8.21 13.64 7.81
N ASN A 41 -7.26 14.40 7.24
CA ASN A 41 -5.82 14.12 7.39
C ASN A 41 -5.30 14.43 8.81
N GLN A 42 -6.08 15.14 9.63
CA GLN A 42 -5.76 15.40 11.03
C GLN A 42 -6.61 14.57 12.00
N GLY A 43 -7.44 13.63 11.50
CA GLY A 43 -8.37 12.86 12.31
C GLY A 43 -9.41 13.72 13.03
N GLN A 44 -9.65 14.95 12.54
CA GLN A 44 -10.61 15.89 13.13
C GLN A 44 -11.74 16.11 12.14
N VAL A 45 -12.69 15.18 12.05
CA VAL A 45 -13.88 15.34 11.21
C VAL A 45 -15.09 15.53 12.10
N VAL A 46 -15.93 16.52 11.80
CA VAL A 46 -17.25 16.74 12.42
C VAL A 46 -18.31 16.29 11.41
N VAL A 47 -19.18 15.39 11.84
CA VAL A 47 -20.27 14.85 11.01
C VAL A 47 -21.62 15.08 11.66
N GLU A 48 -22.68 15.00 10.86
CA GLU A 48 -24.07 15.06 11.33
C GLU A 48 -24.97 14.09 10.55
N GLN A 49 -26.14 13.78 11.11
CA GLN A 49 -27.19 13.00 10.45
C GLN A 49 -28.50 13.77 10.55
N VAL A 50 -28.75 14.65 9.58
CA VAL A 50 -29.95 15.52 9.54
C VAL A 50 -30.92 15.14 8.41
N LEU A 51 -30.53 14.19 7.56
CA LEU A 51 -31.35 13.77 6.43
C LEU A 51 -32.53 12.90 6.90
N GLU A 52 -33.72 13.20 6.39
CA GLU A 52 -35.00 12.54 6.68
C GLU A 52 -35.69 12.18 5.35
N PRO A 53 -36.70 11.29 5.34
CA PRO A 53 -37.51 11.05 4.16
C PRO A 53 -38.13 12.34 3.59
N ASN A 54 -38.12 12.49 2.26
CA ASN A 54 -38.70 13.66 1.58
C ASN A 54 -40.03 13.37 0.88
N SER A 55 -40.41 12.09 0.75
CA SER A 55 -41.66 11.66 0.14
C SER A 55 -42.30 10.54 0.96
N GLY A 56 -43.13 10.90 1.94
CA GLY A 56 -43.73 9.91 2.84
C GLY A 56 -42.66 9.26 3.71
N GLU A 57 -42.49 7.94 3.56
CA GLU A 57 -41.43 7.16 4.25
C GLU A 57 -40.17 7.00 3.37
N ASP A 58 -40.20 7.51 2.13
CA ASP A 58 -39.17 7.29 1.12
C ASP A 58 -38.13 8.42 1.05
N PHE A 59 -36.88 8.05 0.76
CA PHE A 59 -35.75 8.96 0.50
C PHE A 59 -35.56 9.14 -1.02
N LEU A 60 -36.51 9.79 -1.70
CA LEU A 60 -36.50 10.01 -3.15
C LEU A 60 -35.75 11.30 -3.51
N TYR A 61 -34.44 11.30 -3.37
CA TYR A 61 -33.58 12.42 -3.73
C TYR A 61 -33.06 12.24 -5.17
N ASP A 62 -33.10 13.30 -5.96
CA ASP A 62 -32.48 13.32 -7.30
C ASP A 62 -30.98 13.68 -7.18
N PRO A 63 -30.12 13.20 -8.09
CA PRO A 63 -28.74 13.70 -8.18
C PRO A 63 -28.71 15.22 -8.28
N PRO A 64 -27.68 15.88 -7.70
CA PRO A 64 -27.63 17.32 -7.68
C PRO A 64 -27.49 17.88 -9.11
N THR A 65 -28.15 19.02 -9.36
CA THR A 65 -28.02 19.72 -10.65
C THR A 65 -26.59 20.22 -10.87
N ASP A 66 -25.94 20.64 -9.78
CA ASP A 66 -24.51 20.96 -9.75
C ASP A 66 -23.78 19.76 -9.11
N PRO A 67 -22.94 19.02 -9.86
CA PRO A 67 -22.20 17.87 -9.30
C PRO A 67 -21.15 18.27 -8.24
N LYS A 68 -21.05 19.57 -7.91
CA LYS A 68 -20.19 20.12 -6.87
C LYS A 68 -20.97 20.60 -5.63
N ASP A 69 -22.26 20.30 -5.54
CA ASP A 69 -23.08 20.68 -4.38
C ASP A 69 -22.69 19.84 -3.17
N ALA A 70 -21.79 20.35 -2.34
CA ALA A 70 -21.26 19.70 -1.13
C ALA A 70 -22.29 19.45 0.00
N LYS A 71 -23.57 19.60 -0.28
CA LYS A 71 -24.68 19.41 0.66
C LYS A 71 -25.80 18.58 0.04
N ASP A 72 -25.55 17.94 -1.10
CA ASP A 72 -26.59 17.15 -1.73
C ASP A 72 -26.91 15.92 -0.88
N ALA A 73 -28.21 15.65 -0.79
CA ALA A 73 -28.75 14.53 -0.04
C ALA A 73 -28.65 13.21 -0.83
N PHE A 74 -28.46 13.29 -2.14
CA PHE A 74 -28.40 12.11 -3.00
C PHE A 74 -27.17 11.28 -2.66
N ALA A 75 -26.03 11.92 -2.40
CA ALA A 75 -24.80 11.27 -1.96
C ALA A 75 -25.04 10.32 -0.79
N GLN A 76 -25.70 10.78 0.27
CA GLN A 76 -26.02 9.96 1.44
C GLN A 76 -26.92 8.76 1.12
N VAL A 77 -27.96 8.96 0.30
CA VAL A 77 -28.88 7.87 -0.10
C VAL A 77 -28.14 6.85 -0.97
N ASN A 78 -27.29 7.32 -1.89
CA ASN A 78 -26.53 6.49 -2.79
C ASN A 78 -25.53 5.62 -2.01
N LEU A 79 -24.80 6.22 -1.05
CA LEU A 79 -23.94 5.49 -0.12
C LEU A 79 -24.72 4.40 0.61
N TYR A 80 -25.87 4.73 1.22
CA TYR A 80 -26.66 3.74 1.96
C TYR A 80 -27.04 2.54 1.10
N TYR A 81 -27.61 2.80 -0.08
CA TYR A 81 -28.10 1.76 -0.98
C TYR A 81 -26.96 0.83 -1.43
N HIS A 82 -25.87 1.40 -1.95
CA HIS A 82 -24.82 0.59 -2.54
C HIS A 82 -23.94 -0.13 -1.50
N LEU A 83 -23.64 0.49 -0.35
CA LEU A 83 -22.91 -0.22 0.71
C LEU A 83 -23.73 -1.40 1.25
N THR A 84 -25.06 -1.24 1.37
CA THR A 84 -25.95 -2.34 1.79
C THR A 84 -25.99 -3.45 0.75
N ARG A 85 -26.02 -3.10 -0.54
CA ARG A 85 -25.91 -4.07 -1.63
C ARG A 85 -24.60 -4.85 -1.57
N MET A 86 -23.47 -4.18 -1.37
CA MET A 86 -22.15 -4.82 -1.28
C MET A 86 -22.01 -5.71 -0.05
N LYS A 87 -22.54 -5.28 1.10
CA LYS A 87 -22.67 -6.16 2.28
C LYS A 87 -23.41 -7.44 1.93
N ALA A 88 -24.56 -7.33 1.27
CA ALA A 88 -25.36 -8.50 0.89
C ALA A 88 -24.60 -9.44 -0.05
N PHE A 89 -23.80 -8.91 -0.98
CA PHE A 89 -22.88 -9.68 -1.81
C PHE A 89 -21.88 -10.47 -0.96
N TYR A 90 -21.13 -9.82 -0.06
CA TYR A 90 -20.16 -10.51 0.79
C TYR A 90 -20.78 -11.54 1.74
N GLU A 91 -21.95 -11.24 2.34
CA GLU A 91 -22.64 -12.17 3.23
C GLU A 91 -23.22 -13.38 2.49
N THR A 92 -23.78 -13.16 1.29
CA THR A 92 -24.52 -14.20 0.56
C THR A 92 -23.61 -15.03 -0.34
N ASP A 93 -22.73 -14.38 -1.09
CA ASP A 93 -21.93 -15.04 -2.14
C ASP A 93 -20.58 -15.51 -1.60
N LEU A 94 -20.03 -14.81 -0.61
CA LEU A 94 -18.73 -15.12 0.01
C LEU A 94 -18.84 -15.61 1.46
N ASN A 95 -20.06 -15.69 2.02
CA ASN A 95 -20.35 -16.24 3.33
C ASN A 95 -19.55 -15.58 4.48
N ILE A 96 -19.42 -14.26 4.43
CA ILE A 96 -18.78 -13.45 5.48
C ILE A 96 -19.84 -13.00 6.49
N ASP A 97 -19.66 -13.28 7.78
CA ASP A 97 -20.57 -12.79 8.82
C ASP A 97 -20.16 -11.38 9.30
N MET A 98 -20.97 -10.38 8.94
CA MET A 98 -20.74 -8.97 9.24
C MET A 98 -21.63 -8.46 10.41
N SER A 99 -22.22 -9.36 11.20
CA SER A 99 -23.19 -9.02 12.24
C SER A 99 -22.56 -8.50 13.55
N ALA A 100 -21.29 -8.82 13.81
CA ALA A 100 -20.61 -8.43 15.06
C ALA A 100 -20.37 -6.92 15.15
N SER A 101 -20.29 -6.37 16.36
CA SER A 101 -20.10 -4.92 16.57
C SER A 101 -18.74 -4.39 16.12
N SER A 102 -17.75 -5.26 15.88
CA SER A 102 -16.47 -4.90 15.24
C SER A 102 -16.69 -4.36 13.83
N TRP A 103 -17.73 -4.84 13.14
CA TRP A 103 -18.13 -4.38 11.81
C TRP A 103 -18.90 -3.05 11.82
N LYS A 104 -19.10 -2.40 12.97
CA LYS A 104 -19.82 -1.13 12.98
C LYS A 104 -19.08 -0.09 12.12
N LEU A 105 -19.81 0.56 11.23
CA LEU A 105 -19.32 1.48 10.19
C LEU A 105 -20.10 2.79 10.23
N VAL A 106 -19.36 3.90 10.19
CA VAL A 106 -19.91 5.21 9.83
C VAL A 106 -19.45 5.55 8.41
N ALA A 107 -20.40 5.74 7.50
CA ALA A 107 -20.13 6.25 6.16
C ALA A 107 -20.39 7.76 6.12
N VAL A 108 -19.47 8.53 5.54
CA VAL A 108 -19.52 10.00 5.52
C VAL A 108 -19.56 10.47 4.07
N ALA A 109 -20.68 11.08 3.67
CA ALA A 109 -20.86 11.71 2.38
C ALA A 109 -20.30 13.15 2.38
N ASN A 110 -20.09 13.70 1.17
CA ASN A 110 -19.69 15.09 0.94
C ASN A 110 -18.41 15.52 1.68
N MET A 111 -17.48 14.58 1.89
CA MET A 111 -16.25 14.83 2.65
C MET A 111 -15.42 15.93 1.99
N GLN A 112 -14.87 16.82 2.81
CA GLN A 112 -14.01 17.92 2.39
C GLN A 112 -12.77 17.97 3.28
N GLU A 113 -11.71 18.62 2.79
CA GLU A 113 -10.49 18.91 3.55
C GLU A 113 -10.48 20.39 3.94
N SER A 114 -10.70 20.70 5.22
CA SER A 114 -10.74 22.08 5.72
C SER A 114 -11.71 23.00 4.95
N GLY A 115 -12.82 22.43 4.45
CA GLY A 115 -13.82 23.13 3.64
C GLY A 115 -13.44 23.32 2.17
N SER A 116 -12.39 22.65 1.71
CA SER A 116 -12.08 22.50 0.28
C SER A 116 -12.54 21.12 -0.20
N PRO A 117 -12.97 20.99 -1.47
CA PRO A 117 -13.30 19.70 -2.06
C PRO A 117 -12.17 18.68 -1.86
N LEU A 118 -12.51 17.47 -1.43
CA LEU A 118 -11.58 16.35 -1.33
C LEU A 118 -11.68 15.50 -2.60
N ASP A 119 -10.62 15.47 -3.42
CA ASP A 119 -10.49 14.58 -4.58
C ASP A 119 -9.97 13.19 -4.14
N ASN A 120 -10.71 12.56 -3.23
CA ASN A 120 -10.34 11.27 -2.67
C ASN A 120 -11.54 10.55 -2.04
N ALA A 121 -11.45 9.24 -1.94
CA ALA A 121 -12.24 8.42 -1.01
C ALA A 121 -11.28 7.57 -0.17
N PHE A 122 -11.74 7.08 0.98
CA PHE A 122 -10.91 6.24 1.84
C PHE A 122 -11.72 5.42 2.83
N PHE A 123 -11.23 4.22 3.13
CA PHE A 123 -11.52 3.46 4.33
C PHE A 123 -10.52 3.78 5.46
N SER A 124 -11.00 3.89 6.68
CA SER A 124 -10.20 4.06 7.89
C SER A 124 -10.55 3.01 8.95
N PRO A 125 -9.61 2.10 9.28
CA PRO A 125 -9.77 1.14 10.37
C PRO A 125 -9.57 1.75 11.77
N GLN A 126 -9.27 3.06 11.84
CA GLN A 126 -9.28 3.83 13.10
C GLN A 126 -10.70 4.33 13.43
N GLY A 127 -11.58 4.28 12.43
CA GLY A 127 -12.98 4.65 12.57
C GLY A 127 -13.19 6.14 12.79
N ILE A 128 -14.25 6.46 13.54
CA ILE A 128 -14.61 7.82 13.87
C ILE A 128 -15.12 7.90 15.31
N ASN A 129 -14.73 8.98 15.99
CA ASN A 129 -15.32 9.37 17.27
C ASN A 129 -15.61 10.87 17.23
N SER A 130 -16.79 11.23 16.71
CA SER A 130 -17.16 12.61 16.45
C SER A 130 -18.66 12.85 16.55
N SER A 131 -19.07 14.00 17.08
CA SER A 131 -20.48 14.44 17.15
C SER A 131 -21.46 13.41 17.74
N GLY A 132 -21.00 12.53 18.62
CA GLY A 132 -21.83 11.45 19.18
C GLY A 132 -21.91 10.18 18.31
N PHE A 133 -21.26 10.18 17.14
CA PHE A 133 -21.04 9.01 16.30
C PHE A 133 -19.72 8.36 16.68
N ASN A 134 -19.79 7.07 17.05
CA ASN A 134 -18.63 6.27 17.41
C ASN A 134 -18.70 4.92 16.70
N ALA A 135 -17.69 4.62 15.89
CA ALA A 135 -17.54 3.35 15.18
C ALA A 135 -16.05 3.04 15.00
N PRO A 136 -15.65 1.74 15.04
CA PRO A 136 -14.29 1.31 14.74
C PRO A 136 -13.92 1.44 13.27
N ASN A 137 -14.92 1.54 12.37
CA ASN A 137 -14.71 1.70 10.94
C ASN A 137 -15.34 2.99 10.42
N MET A 138 -14.67 3.63 9.48
CA MET A 138 -15.18 4.78 8.75
C MET A 138 -14.88 4.65 7.27
N ILE A 139 -15.86 4.96 6.42
CA ILE A 139 -15.65 5.21 4.99
C ILE A 139 -15.97 6.68 4.73
N GLY A 140 -15.02 7.42 4.18
CA GLY A 140 -15.16 8.83 3.83
C GLY A 140 -15.16 9.02 2.32
N ILE A 141 -16.24 9.58 1.78
CA ILE A 141 -16.39 9.81 0.34
C ILE A 141 -16.29 11.29 0.04
N GLY A 142 -15.27 11.65 -0.74
CA GLY A 142 -14.94 13.03 -1.10
C GLY A 142 -15.99 13.67 -1.99
N GLN A 143 -16.29 14.92 -1.67
CA GLN A 143 -17.14 15.77 -2.50
C GLN A 143 -16.54 16.02 -3.89
N GLY A 144 -15.21 15.92 -4.05
CA GLY A 144 -14.53 16.11 -5.32
C GLY A 144 -14.57 17.55 -5.87
N SER A 145 -13.44 18.00 -6.43
CA SER A 145 -13.31 19.32 -7.04
C SER A 145 -14.07 19.45 -8.36
N SER A 146 -14.32 18.32 -9.02
CA SER A 146 -14.97 18.25 -10.33
C SER A 146 -16.33 17.56 -10.28
N VAL A 147 -16.40 16.40 -9.61
CA VAL A 147 -17.58 15.56 -9.46
C VAL A 147 -17.55 14.93 -8.07
N ASP A 148 -18.70 14.85 -7.40
CA ASP A 148 -18.84 14.08 -6.17
C ASP A 148 -18.57 12.58 -6.39
N PHE A 149 -17.64 12.03 -5.62
CA PHE A 149 -17.25 10.63 -5.67
C PHE A 149 -18.42 9.73 -5.24
N ALA A 150 -19.42 10.28 -4.51
CA ALA A 150 -20.66 9.58 -4.20
C ALA A 150 -21.56 9.34 -5.44
N LEU A 151 -21.23 9.89 -6.61
CA LEU A 151 -21.92 9.59 -7.87
C LEU A 151 -21.33 8.38 -8.60
N ASP A 152 -20.22 7.83 -8.11
CA ASP A 152 -19.47 6.75 -8.73
C ASP A 152 -19.38 5.57 -7.77
N SER A 153 -20.21 4.56 -8.00
CA SER A 153 -20.37 3.50 -7.00
C SER A 153 -19.17 2.57 -6.89
N ASP A 154 -18.42 2.42 -7.96
CA ASP A 154 -17.13 1.73 -7.98
C ASP A 154 -16.17 2.22 -6.89
N VAL A 155 -16.06 3.53 -6.68
CA VAL A 155 -15.15 4.12 -5.69
C VAL A 155 -15.51 3.69 -4.28
N PHE A 156 -16.76 3.90 -3.84
CA PHE A 156 -17.09 3.55 -2.46
C PHE A 156 -17.35 2.05 -2.25
N LEU A 157 -17.54 1.27 -3.33
CA LEU A 157 -17.48 -0.20 -3.26
C LEU A 157 -16.04 -0.72 -3.17
N HIS A 158 -15.08 -0.03 -3.79
CA HIS A 158 -13.66 -0.27 -3.59
C HIS A 158 -13.30 -0.02 -2.12
N GLU A 159 -13.69 1.12 -1.54
CA GLU A 159 -13.47 1.39 -0.11
C GLU A 159 -14.16 0.37 0.81
N PHE A 160 -15.31 -0.16 0.39
CA PHE A 160 -15.99 -1.21 1.14
C PHE A 160 -15.20 -2.52 1.16
N THR A 161 -14.43 -2.79 0.11
CA THR A 161 -13.59 -4.00 0.05
C THR A 161 -12.41 -3.90 1.02
N HIS A 162 -11.77 -2.74 1.14
CA HIS A 162 -10.79 -2.49 2.20
C HIS A 162 -11.37 -2.72 3.61
N TYR A 163 -12.60 -2.23 3.84
CA TYR A 163 -13.30 -2.46 5.10
C TYR A 163 -13.52 -3.96 5.37
N VAL A 164 -13.86 -4.74 4.35
CA VAL A 164 -14.04 -6.19 4.46
C VAL A 164 -12.72 -6.92 4.65
N SER A 165 -11.67 -6.58 3.91
CA SER A 165 -10.35 -7.23 4.04
C SER A 165 -9.73 -6.98 5.42
N ASP A 166 -9.84 -5.76 5.95
CA ASP A 166 -9.38 -5.42 7.30
C ASP A 166 -10.12 -6.22 8.39
N ASN A 167 -11.46 -6.25 8.35
CA ASN A 167 -12.26 -6.87 9.40
C ASN A 167 -12.31 -8.40 9.32
N ALA A 168 -12.26 -8.99 8.13
CA ALA A 168 -12.34 -10.45 7.95
C ALA A 168 -10.97 -11.14 7.96
N ILE A 169 -9.93 -10.49 7.44
CA ILE A 169 -8.62 -11.12 7.19
C ILE A 169 -7.53 -10.47 8.06
N GLY A 170 -7.41 -9.14 8.00
CA GLY A 170 -6.43 -8.39 8.78
C GLY A 170 -4.97 -8.61 8.32
N TYR A 171 -4.74 -8.80 7.02
CA TYR A 171 -3.38 -8.93 6.46
C TYR A 171 -2.74 -7.58 6.10
N ASN A 172 -3.57 -6.59 5.75
CA ASN A 172 -3.09 -5.31 5.27
C ASN A 172 -2.78 -4.36 6.44
N GLY A 173 -1.50 -4.10 6.67
CA GLY A 173 -0.99 -3.09 7.60
C GLY A 173 -0.92 -1.67 7.03
N GLY A 174 -1.54 -1.40 5.88
CA GLY A 174 -1.56 -0.11 5.17
C GLY A 174 -0.79 -0.15 3.85
N GLN A 175 -0.65 1.01 3.20
CA GLN A 175 -0.06 1.12 1.86
C GLN A 175 1.36 0.52 1.75
N THR A 176 2.16 0.63 2.80
CA THR A 176 3.49 0.01 2.83
C THR A 176 3.71 -0.63 4.18
N GLN A 177 4.45 -1.73 4.18
CA GLN A 177 4.83 -2.46 5.38
C GLN A 177 6.34 -2.54 5.47
N THR A 178 6.84 -2.70 6.70
CA THR A 178 8.27 -2.92 6.94
C THR A 178 8.51 -4.36 7.33
N SER A 179 9.58 -4.94 6.78
CA SER A 179 10.02 -6.30 7.06
C SER A 179 11.55 -6.38 7.13
N GLU A 180 12.07 -7.59 7.32
CA GLU A 180 13.51 -7.86 7.24
C GLU A 180 14.09 -7.64 5.84
N TYR A 181 13.25 -7.55 4.81
CA TYR A 181 13.59 -7.20 3.42
C TYR A 181 13.57 -5.69 3.16
N GLY A 182 13.10 -4.87 4.11
CA GLY A 182 13.00 -3.42 3.95
C GLY A 182 11.56 -2.94 3.87
N LEU A 183 11.33 -1.86 3.11
CA LEU A 183 10.00 -1.32 2.83
C LEU A 183 9.37 -2.11 1.67
N SER A 184 8.14 -2.60 1.87
CA SER A 184 7.41 -3.40 0.88
C SER A 184 6.01 -2.83 0.65
N PRO A 185 5.59 -2.62 -0.62
CA PRO A 185 4.24 -2.17 -0.96
C PRO A 185 3.27 -3.33 -1.25
N TRP A 186 3.70 -4.59 -1.17
CA TRP A 186 2.95 -5.73 -1.72
C TRP A 186 1.59 -5.96 -1.08
N GLY A 187 1.50 -5.91 0.26
CA GLY A 187 0.23 -6.04 0.97
C GLY A 187 -0.78 -4.98 0.55
N GLY A 188 -0.34 -3.72 0.43
CA GLY A 188 -1.18 -2.62 -0.04
C GLY A 188 -1.59 -2.81 -1.50
N ALA A 189 -0.67 -3.17 -2.39
CA ALA A 189 -0.98 -3.40 -3.81
C ALA A 189 -2.00 -4.54 -4.02
N ILE A 190 -1.93 -5.61 -3.22
CA ILE A 190 -2.95 -6.66 -3.25
C ILE A 190 -4.29 -6.10 -2.81
N ASP A 191 -4.31 -5.29 -1.73
CA ASP A 191 -5.55 -4.74 -1.17
C ASP A 191 -6.24 -3.78 -2.14
N GLU A 192 -5.48 -2.94 -2.83
CA GLU A 192 -5.99 -2.08 -3.92
C GLU A 192 -6.57 -2.93 -5.07
N GLY A 193 -5.83 -3.96 -5.52
CA GLY A 193 -6.24 -4.78 -6.65
C GLY A 193 -7.47 -5.64 -6.38
N ILE A 194 -7.60 -6.22 -5.18
CA ILE A 194 -8.83 -6.94 -4.81
C ILE A 194 -10.01 -5.98 -4.62
N SER A 195 -9.76 -4.76 -4.14
CA SER A 195 -10.78 -3.72 -3.99
C SER A 195 -11.32 -3.26 -5.33
N ASP A 196 -10.44 -3.08 -6.31
CA ASP A 196 -10.85 -2.86 -7.69
C ASP A 196 -11.69 -4.02 -8.23
N TYR A 197 -11.19 -5.26 -8.08
CA TYR A 197 -11.87 -6.43 -8.61
C TYR A 197 -13.30 -6.59 -8.07
N PHE A 198 -13.50 -6.45 -6.75
CA PHE A 198 -14.81 -6.65 -6.15
C PHE A 198 -15.77 -5.50 -6.45
N ALA A 199 -15.29 -4.25 -6.48
CA ALA A 199 -16.09 -3.10 -6.91
C ALA A 199 -16.58 -3.27 -8.36
N CYS A 200 -15.67 -3.60 -9.27
CA CYS A 200 -15.96 -3.89 -10.67
C CYS A 200 -16.92 -5.10 -10.82
N THR A 201 -16.72 -6.13 -10.02
CA THR A 201 -17.57 -7.32 -10.00
C THR A 201 -19.01 -7.01 -9.63
N GLU A 202 -19.24 -6.22 -8.57
CA GLU A 202 -20.60 -5.88 -8.12
C GLU A 202 -21.28 -4.84 -9.03
N ASN A 203 -20.50 -4.07 -9.78
CA ASN A 203 -21.01 -3.18 -10.82
C ASN A 203 -21.14 -3.83 -12.20
N GLU A 204 -20.69 -5.07 -12.36
CA GLU A 204 -20.66 -5.77 -13.65
C GLU A 204 -19.96 -4.95 -14.77
N SER A 205 -18.92 -4.22 -14.39
CA SER A 205 -18.13 -3.34 -15.25
C SER A 205 -16.64 -3.56 -15.00
N ALA A 206 -15.82 -3.59 -16.04
CA ALA A 206 -14.37 -3.75 -15.92
C ALA A 206 -13.64 -2.44 -15.62
N VAL A 207 -14.34 -1.31 -15.73
CA VAL A 207 -13.79 0.03 -15.52
C VAL A 207 -14.14 0.47 -14.10
N LEU A 208 -13.14 1.03 -13.42
CA LEU A 208 -13.25 1.60 -12.11
C LEU A 208 -13.05 3.12 -12.19
N GLY A 209 -14.01 3.83 -11.64
CA GLY A 209 -13.99 5.25 -11.36
C GLY A 209 -14.23 6.11 -12.60
N GLU A 210 -14.92 5.62 -13.63
CA GLU A 210 -15.07 6.36 -14.90
C GLU A 210 -15.71 7.74 -14.75
N THR A 211 -16.53 7.95 -13.71
CA THR A 211 -17.26 9.21 -13.53
C THR A 211 -16.44 10.22 -12.73
N SER A 212 -15.79 9.76 -11.67
CA SER A 212 -15.06 10.56 -10.69
C SER A 212 -13.56 10.56 -10.96
N LEU A 213 -12.90 9.40 -10.86
CA LEU A 213 -11.47 9.23 -11.09
C LEU A 213 -11.07 9.49 -12.55
N GLY A 214 -11.92 9.14 -13.52
CA GLY A 214 -11.70 9.39 -14.95
C GLY A 214 -11.56 10.89 -15.25
N ALA A 215 -12.30 11.75 -14.55
CA ALA A 215 -12.14 13.21 -14.65
C ALA A 215 -10.78 13.71 -14.15
N LEU A 216 -10.11 12.91 -13.30
CA LEU A 216 -8.77 13.17 -12.76
C LEU A 216 -7.67 12.38 -13.51
N GLY A 217 -8.04 11.55 -14.50
CA GLY A 217 -7.11 10.70 -15.23
C GLY A 217 -6.61 9.49 -14.42
N ALA A 218 -7.38 9.04 -13.43
CA ALA A 218 -7.04 7.94 -12.53
C ALA A 218 -8.03 6.77 -12.59
N GLU A 219 -8.91 6.74 -13.60
CA GLU A 219 -9.71 5.55 -13.90
C GLU A 219 -8.80 4.36 -14.21
N ARG A 220 -9.23 3.16 -13.82
CA ARG A 220 -8.49 1.91 -14.07
C ARG A 220 -9.37 0.95 -14.85
N ASN A 221 -8.78 0.23 -15.80
CA ASN A 221 -9.49 -0.75 -16.62
C ASN A 221 -8.90 -2.14 -16.38
N LEU A 222 -9.66 -3.00 -15.71
CA LEU A 222 -9.22 -4.36 -15.36
C LEU A 222 -9.16 -5.31 -16.58
N GLU A 223 -9.56 -4.87 -17.76
CA GLU A 223 -9.28 -5.59 -19.00
C GLU A 223 -7.85 -5.40 -19.52
N ASP A 224 -7.12 -4.41 -19.01
CA ASP A 224 -5.73 -4.19 -19.38
C ASP A 224 -4.85 -5.27 -18.75
N THR A 225 -4.25 -6.11 -19.58
CA THR A 225 -3.35 -7.19 -19.17
C THR A 225 -1.89 -6.90 -19.55
N SER A 226 -1.54 -5.63 -19.80
CA SER A 226 -0.21 -5.25 -20.27
C SER A 226 0.85 -5.19 -19.17
N LYS A 227 0.45 -5.00 -17.90
CA LYS A 227 1.35 -4.93 -16.76
C LYS A 227 1.73 -6.33 -16.25
N SER A 228 2.97 -6.47 -15.84
CA SER A 228 3.55 -7.70 -15.29
C SER A 228 4.59 -7.43 -14.20
N CYS A 229 4.74 -8.38 -13.30
CA CYS A 229 5.86 -8.43 -12.38
C CYS A 229 7.09 -9.06 -13.04
N PRO A 230 8.32 -8.56 -12.81
CA PRO A 230 8.67 -7.39 -12.01
C PRO A 230 8.75 -6.08 -12.81
N SER A 231 8.62 -6.12 -14.14
CA SER A 231 8.99 -5.00 -15.04
C SER A 231 8.13 -3.76 -14.89
N ASP A 232 6.86 -3.92 -14.57
CA ASP A 232 5.88 -2.82 -14.54
C ASP A 232 5.55 -2.35 -13.13
N LEU A 233 6.12 -2.99 -12.10
CA LEU A 233 5.92 -2.58 -10.71
C LEU A 233 6.76 -1.35 -10.40
N ILE A 234 6.14 -0.34 -9.78
CA ILE A 234 6.75 0.94 -9.44
C ILE A 234 6.76 1.23 -7.93
N GLY A 235 6.13 0.38 -7.13
CA GLY A 235 6.02 0.50 -5.69
C GLY A 235 4.89 1.42 -5.20
N GLU A 236 4.04 1.87 -6.11
CA GLU A 236 2.82 2.62 -5.80
C GLU A 236 1.66 1.62 -5.83
N VAL A 237 0.93 1.52 -4.72
CA VAL A 237 0.00 0.41 -4.48
C VAL A 237 -1.15 0.36 -5.47
N HIS A 238 -1.66 1.51 -5.94
CA HIS A 238 -2.76 1.52 -6.90
C HIS A 238 -2.26 1.04 -8.27
N ALA A 239 -1.12 1.57 -8.73
CA ALA A 239 -0.51 1.22 -10.01
C ALA A 239 -0.07 -0.25 -10.07
N ASP A 240 0.51 -0.76 -8.97
CA ASP A 240 0.96 -2.16 -8.85
C ASP A 240 -0.24 -3.11 -8.66
N GLY A 241 -1.29 -2.65 -7.96
CA GLY A 241 -2.54 -3.38 -7.73
C GLY A 241 -3.34 -3.68 -9.00
N GLU A 242 -3.15 -2.90 -10.08
CA GLU A 242 -3.73 -3.18 -11.39
C GLU A 242 -3.39 -4.59 -11.92
N VAL A 243 -2.21 -5.14 -11.58
CA VAL A 243 -1.82 -6.51 -11.95
C VAL A 243 -2.76 -7.54 -11.31
N ILE A 244 -3.12 -7.32 -10.04
CA ILE A 244 -4.00 -8.18 -9.25
C ILE A 244 -5.45 -8.03 -9.73
N GLY A 245 -5.95 -6.80 -9.87
CA GLY A 245 -7.31 -6.54 -10.38
C GLY A 245 -7.51 -7.11 -11.79
N SER A 246 -6.53 -6.93 -12.67
CA SER A 246 -6.52 -7.48 -14.04
C SER A 246 -6.51 -9.01 -14.08
N LEU A 247 -5.76 -9.67 -13.18
CA LEU A 247 -5.80 -11.12 -13.04
C LEU A 247 -7.20 -11.58 -12.64
N GLY A 248 -7.77 -11.00 -11.58
CA GLY A 248 -9.12 -11.32 -11.11
C GLY A 248 -10.15 -11.17 -12.22
N TRP A 249 -10.14 -10.05 -12.94
CA TRP A 249 -11.08 -9.81 -14.03
C TRP A 249 -10.88 -10.77 -15.22
N SER A 250 -9.64 -11.17 -15.49
CA SER A 250 -9.36 -12.17 -16.52
C SER A 250 -9.90 -13.54 -16.12
N LEU A 251 -9.73 -13.94 -14.86
CA LEU A 251 -10.32 -15.17 -14.30
C LEU A 251 -11.84 -15.14 -14.42
N ARG A 252 -12.46 -13.99 -14.15
CA ARG A 252 -13.91 -13.78 -14.32
C ARG A 252 -14.35 -13.97 -15.75
N LYS A 253 -13.65 -13.39 -16.73
CA LYS A 253 -14.00 -13.55 -18.15
C LYS A 253 -13.91 -15.01 -18.62
N GLU A 254 -12.98 -15.75 -18.05
CA GLU A 254 -12.75 -17.15 -18.42
C GLU A 254 -13.70 -18.13 -17.72
N PHE A 255 -13.83 -18.02 -16.39
CA PHE A 255 -14.51 -19.02 -15.55
C PHE A 255 -15.86 -18.53 -14.98
N GLY A 256 -16.21 -17.27 -15.24
CA GLY A 256 -17.43 -16.64 -14.74
C GLY A 256 -17.32 -16.10 -13.31
N LYS A 257 -18.28 -15.26 -12.93
CA LYS A 257 -18.36 -14.55 -11.63
C LYS A 257 -18.11 -15.46 -10.44
N SER A 258 -18.93 -16.50 -10.28
CA SER A 258 -18.92 -17.32 -9.06
C SER A 258 -17.58 -18.01 -8.81
N VAL A 259 -16.92 -18.51 -9.86
CA VAL A 259 -15.61 -19.15 -9.72
C VAL A 259 -14.52 -18.12 -9.44
N ALA A 260 -14.50 -17.02 -10.19
CA ALA A 260 -13.47 -15.98 -10.02
C ALA A 260 -13.56 -15.28 -8.65
N ASP A 261 -14.77 -14.98 -8.16
CA ASP A 261 -14.97 -14.37 -6.85
C ASP A 261 -14.43 -15.27 -5.74
N ARG A 262 -14.67 -16.59 -5.84
CA ARG A 262 -14.13 -17.58 -4.90
C ARG A 262 -12.61 -17.71 -5.01
N LEU A 263 -12.04 -17.68 -6.21
CA LEU A 263 -10.59 -17.70 -6.40
C LEU A 263 -9.95 -16.48 -5.74
N VAL A 264 -10.40 -15.26 -6.07
CA VAL A 264 -9.83 -14.01 -5.56
C VAL A 264 -10.01 -13.90 -4.04
N TRP A 265 -11.20 -14.17 -3.51
CA TRP A 265 -11.43 -14.12 -2.06
C TRP A 265 -10.68 -15.24 -1.33
N GLY A 266 -10.64 -16.46 -1.88
CA GLY A 266 -9.90 -17.58 -1.33
C GLY A 266 -8.42 -17.27 -1.22
N ALA A 267 -7.82 -16.69 -2.27
CA ALA A 267 -6.44 -16.23 -2.26
C ALA A 267 -6.20 -15.16 -1.19
N ALA A 268 -7.05 -14.13 -1.12
CA ALA A 268 -6.95 -13.07 -0.11
C ALA A 268 -7.02 -13.62 1.32
N SER A 269 -7.90 -14.60 1.57
CA SER A 269 -8.10 -15.21 2.89
C SER A 269 -6.89 -16.02 3.42
N LEU A 270 -5.95 -16.36 2.54
CA LEU A 270 -4.71 -17.06 2.89
C LEU A 270 -3.55 -16.12 3.19
N LEU A 271 -3.72 -14.81 2.94
CA LEU A 271 -2.68 -13.82 3.14
C LEU A 271 -2.44 -13.57 4.63
N VAL A 272 -1.20 -13.21 4.94
CA VAL A 272 -0.77 -12.73 6.24
C VAL A 272 -0.04 -11.40 6.07
N SER A 273 0.26 -10.73 7.18
CA SER A 273 1.12 -9.55 7.13
C SER A 273 2.42 -9.86 6.38
N ARG A 274 2.82 -8.96 5.48
CA ARG A 274 4.00 -9.06 4.60
C ARG A 274 3.92 -10.11 3.48
N SER A 275 2.74 -10.63 3.17
CA SER A 275 2.55 -11.45 1.96
C SER A 275 2.93 -10.69 0.69
N THR A 276 3.49 -11.43 -0.27
CA THR A 276 3.93 -10.93 -1.58
C THR A 276 2.84 -11.09 -2.65
N LEU A 277 3.06 -10.50 -3.83
CA LEU A 277 2.21 -10.78 -5.00
C LEU A 277 2.27 -12.26 -5.40
N GLY A 278 3.42 -12.91 -5.21
CA GLY A 278 3.58 -14.36 -5.36
C GLY A 278 2.79 -15.20 -4.35
N ASP A 279 2.67 -14.76 -3.10
CA ASP A 279 1.80 -15.41 -2.10
C ASP A 279 0.33 -15.37 -2.53
N PHE A 280 -0.13 -14.24 -3.07
CA PHE A 280 -1.49 -14.14 -3.61
C PHE A 280 -1.71 -15.11 -4.77
N ALA A 281 -0.76 -15.21 -5.71
CA ALA A 281 -0.82 -16.18 -6.79
C ALA A 281 -0.88 -17.63 -6.30
N ARG A 282 -0.05 -18.00 -5.31
CA ARG A 282 -0.13 -19.31 -4.66
C ARG A 282 -1.48 -19.54 -3.98
N GLY A 283 -2.08 -18.50 -3.40
CA GLY A 283 -3.43 -18.53 -2.87
C GLY A 283 -4.50 -18.83 -3.93
N ILE A 284 -4.37 -18.26 -5.14
CA ILE A 284 -5.23 -18.58 -6.29
C ILE A 284 -5.07 -20.05 -6.67
N GLN A 285 -3.84 -20.54 -6.78
CA GLN A 285 -3.54 -21.94 -7.13
C GLN A 285 -4.10 -22.92 -6.10
N GLN A 286 -3.92 -22.63 -4.81
CA GLN A 286 -4.49 -23.44 -3.74
C GLN A 286 -6.01 -23.47 -3.83
N THR A 287 -6.65 -22.31 -4.00
CA THR A 287 -8.11 -22.22 -4.12
C THR A 287 -8.59 -22.96 -5.38
N ALA A 288 -7.88 -22.86 -6.50
CA ALA A 288 -8.20 -23.58 -7.73
C ALA A 288 -8.16 -25.11 -7.54
N ALA A 289 -7.18 -25.63 -6.81
CA ALA A 289 -7.09 -27.06 -6.48
C ALA A 289 -8.25 -27.52 -5.57
N GLU A 290 -8.71 -26.66 -4.64
CA GLU A 290 -9.90 -26.93 -3.82
C GLU A 290 -11.17 -26.96 -4.68
N LEU A 291 -11.32 -26.02 -5.62
CA LEU A 291 -12.43 -25.99 -6.57
C LEU A 291 -12.41 -27.18 -7.54
N GLU A 292 -11.24 -27.65 -7.97
CA GLU A 292 -11.10 -28.86 -8.76
C GLU A 292 -11.58 -30.09 -7.96
N THR A 293 -11.17 -30.19 -6.70
CA THR A 293 -11.60 -31.27 -5.80
C THR A 293 -13.12 -31.25 -5.57
N ALA A 294 -13.72 -30.06 -5.51
CA ALA A 294 -15.17 -29.87 -5.40
C ALA A 294 -15.92 -30.18 -6.71
N GLY A 295 -15.22 -30.30 -7.84
CA GLY A 295 -15.80 -30.53 -9.17
C GLY A 295 -16.31 -29.25 -9.86
N ASP A 296 -15.94 -28.07 -9.34
CA ASP A 296 -16.27 -26.76 -9.93
C ASP A 296 -15.28 -26.38 -11.04
N LEU A 297 -14.06 -26.94 -11.00
CA LEU A 297 -13.02 -26.81 -12.02
C LEU A 297 -12.53 -28.18 -12.49
N THR A 298 -11.96 -28.23 -13.70
CA THR A 298 -11.22 -29.39 -14.21
C THR A 298 -9.72 -29.17 -14.12
N SER A 299 -8.91 -30.24 -14.24
CA SER A 299 -7.45 -30.12 -14.29
C SER A 299 -6.95 -29.22 -15.43
N ALA A 300 -7.68 -29.15 -16.55
CA ALA A 300 -7.37 -28.27 -17.66
C ALA A 300 -7.62 -26.80 -17.31
N ASP A 301 -8.65 -26.52 -16.50
CA ASP A 301 -8.92 -25.17 -16.00
C ASP A 301 -7.84 -24.72 -15.03
N VAL A 302 -7.38 -25.61 -14.13
CA VAL A 302 -6.26 -25.31 -13.22
C VAL A 302 -4.99 -24.97 -14.00
N THR A 303 -4.65 -25.75 -15.03
CA THR A 303 -3.50 -25.42 -15.92
C THR A 303 -3.67 -24.05 -16.57
N LYS A 304 -4.89 -23.70 -16.99
CA LYS A 304 -5.16 -22.39 -17.59
C LYS A 304 -5.03 -21.24 -16.57
N ILE A 305 -5.41 -21.47 -15.31
CA ILE A 305 -5.19 -20.51 -14.22
C ILE A 305 -3.69 -20.29 -14.01
N ASP A 306 -2.89 -21.36 -14.00
CA ASP A 306 -1.43 -21.27 -13.89
C ASP A 306 -0.83 -20.46 -15.06
N ASP A 307 -1.28 -20.71 -16.30
CA ASP A 307 -0.84 -19.94 -17.46
C ASP A 307 -1.18 -18.43 -17.34
N MET A 308 -2.33 -18.09 -16.75
CA MET A 308 -2.77 -16.70 -16.55
C MET A 308 -2.00 -15.98 -15.44
N ILE A 309 -1.57 -16.72 -14.42
CA ILE A 309 -0.66 -16.24 -13.36
C ILE A 309 0.73 -15.97 -13.96
N ALA A 310 1.29 -16.95 -14.68
CA ALA A 310 2.60 -16.85 -15.31
C ALA A 310 2.67 -15.75 -16.37
N ALA A 311 1.57 -15.51 -17.12
CA ALA A 311 1.49 -14.42 -18.08
C ALA A 311 1.64 -13.02 -17.46
N ARG A 312 1.48 -12.89 -16.14
CA ARG A 312 1.68 -11.66 -15.37
C ARG A 312 2.96 -11.67 -14.54
N GLY A 313 3.77 -12.73 -14.65
CA GLY A 313 4.99 -12.93 -13.86
C GLY A 313 4.74 -13.09 -12.36
N LEU A 314 3.51 -13.43 -11.96
CA LEU A 314 3.14 -13.56 -10.55
C LEU A 314 3.63 -14.88 -9.93
N ASP A 315 4.08 -15.83 -10.74
CA ASP A 315 4.72 -17.08 -10.34
C ASP A 315 6.18 -16.90 -9.87
N ASP A 316 6.79 -15.75 -10.13
CA ASP A 316 8.13 -15.35 -9.67
C ASP A 316 8.13 -13.89 -9.14
N CYS A 317 7.16 -13.57 -8.28
CA CYS A 317 6.95 -12.22 -7.74
C CYS A 317 6.97 -12.18 -6.20
N ASP A 318 8.01 -12.77 -5.62
CA ASP A 318 8.28 -12.74 -4.18
C ASP A 318 9.18 -11.56 -3.78
N ASN A 319 9.69 -11.53 -2.54
CA ASN A 319 10.60 -10.47 -2.09
C ASN A 319 11.97 -10.51 -2.79
N GLU A 320 12.29 -11.61 -3.47
CA GLU A 320 13.58 -11.83 -4.12
C GLU A 320 13.37 -12.33 -5.55
N LEU A 321 14.15 -11.78 -6.48
CA LEU A 321 14.21 -12.21 -7.87
C LEU A 321 15.48 -13.02 -8.12
N THR A 322 15.35 -14.13 -8.84
CA THR A 322 16.53 -14.92 -9.23
C THR A 322 17.19 -14.30 -10.45
N LEU A 323 18.47 -13.93 -10.33
CA LEU A 323 19.29 -13.55 -11.47
C LEU A 323 19.87 -14.79 -12.14
N GLU A 324 19.97 -14.74 -13.46
CA GLU A 324 20.69 -15.71 -14.27
C GLU A 324 22.03 -15.12 -14.75
N ASP A 325 23.07 -15.96 -14.86
CA ASP A 325 24.44 -15.53 -15.16
C ASP A 325 24.52 -14.79 -16.50
N GLY A 326 24.96 -13.53 -16.46
CA GLY A 326 25.03 -12.63 -17.61
C GLY A 326 23.68 -12.18 -18.18
N GLN A 327 22.55 -12.44 -17.50
CA GLN A 327 21.23 -12.00 -17.93
C GLN A 327 20.71 -10.87 -17.02
N PRO A 328 20.58 -9.63 -17.53
CA PRO A 328 20.04 -8.54 -16.75
C PRO A 328 18.53 -8.64 -16.55
N ILE A 329 18.08 -8.26 -15.35
CA ILE A 329 16.67 -8.03 -15.02
C ILE A 329 16.45 -6.52 -14.81
N ALA A 330 15.42 -5.97 -15.45
CA ALA A 330 14.98 -4.61 -15.25
C ALA A 330 13.81 -4.56 -14.26
N THR A 331 13.86 -3.62 -13.32
CA THR A 331 12.78 -3.35 -12.35
C THR A 331 12.60 -1.83 -12.21
N ASN A 332 11.80 -1.38 -11.24
CA ASN A 332 11.74 0.02 -10.83
C ASN A 332 11.99 0.16 -9.32
N MET A 333 12.29 1.39 -8.90
CA MET A 333 12.47 1.77 -7.51
C MET A 333 11.80 3.11 -7.25
N LEU A 334 11.06 3.19 -6.15
CA LEU A 334 10.42 4.42 -5.68
C LEU A 334 11.44 5.53 -5.49
N GLY A 335 11.13 6.74 -5.95
CA GLY A 335 11.92 7.92 -5.65
C GLY A 335 11.53 8.55 -4.31
N LEU A 336 12.49 9.18 -3.62
CA LEU A 336 12.19 9.99 -2.43
C LEU A 336 11.30 11.20 -2.73
N ASP A 337 11.13 11.61 -3.99
CA ASP A 337 10.18 12.67 -4.36
C ASP A 337 8.73 12.26 -4.04
N ILE A 338 8.38 10.99 -4.27
CA ILE A 338 7.05 10.45 -3.94
C ILE A 338 6.88 10.47 -2.42
N VAL A 339 7.81 9.86 -1.69
CA VAL A 339 7.79 9.81 -0.22
C VAL A 339 7.77 11.21 0.41
N ALA A 340 8.57 12.14 -0.12
CA ALA A 340 8.61 13.51 0.38
C ALA A 340 7.30 14.26 0.12
N SER A 341 6.69 14.05 -1.06
CA SER A 341 5.38 14.61 -1.37
C SER A 341 4.31 14.09 -0.40
N LEU A 342 4.31 12.79 -0.09
CA LEU A 342 3.44 12.20 0.93
C LEU A 342 3.64 12.85 2.31
N LEU A 343 4.88 13.23 2.66
CA LEU A 343 5.20 13.87 3.93
C LEU A 343 5.04 15.41 3.91
N GLY A 344 4.54 16.00 2.82
CA GLY A 344 4.41 17.46 2.68
C GLY A 344 5.75 18.20 2.66
N GLY A 345 6.82 17.53 2.26
CA GLY A 345 8.19 18.03 2.24
C GLY A 345 8.83 17.97 0.85
N SER A 346 10.11 18.36 0.79
CA SER A 346 10.96 18.19 -0.39
C SER A 346 11.84 16.96 -0.24
N CYS A 347 12.24 16.33 -1.36
CA CYS A 347 13.18 15.22 -1.32
C CYS A 347 14.46 15.58 -0.53
N GLN A 348 14.97 16.80 -0.64
CA GLN A 348 16.16 17.24 0.11
C GLN A 348 15.99 17.17 1.62
N GLN A 349 14.77 17.37 2.13
CA GLN A 349 14.45 17.15 3.54
C GLN A 349 14.33 15.66 3.85
N ALA A 350 13.71 14.88 2.96
CA ALA A 350 13.57 13.43 3.15
C ALA A 350 14.92 12.70 3.17
N LYS A 351 15.90 13.10 2.35
CA LYS A 351 17.27 12.56 2.34
C LYS A 351 17.96 12.60 3.70
N GLN A 352 17.54 13.48 4.63
CA GLN A 352 18.14 13.56 5.96
C GLN A 352 17.65 12.47 6.93
N TYR A 353 16.57 11.78 6.58
CA TYR A 353 15.84 10.91 7.49
C TYR A 353 15.44 9.56 6.87
N VAL A 354 15.51 9.44 5.54
CA VAL A 354 15.00 8.29 4.80
C VAL A 354 16.05 7.79 3.80
N SER A 355 16.23 6.48 3.78
CA SER A 355 16.81 5.73 2.67
C SER A 355 15.78 4.71 2.19
N LEU A 356 15.73 4.48 0.89
CA LEU A 356 14.88 3.46 0.28
C LEU A 356 15.73 2.31 -0.23
N SER A 357 15.07 1.22 -0.63
CA SER A 357 15.71 0.10 -1.30
C SER A 357 15.08 -0.16 -2.66
N SER A 358 15.72 -1.00 -3.47
CA SER A 358 15.03 -1.67 -4.56
C SER A 358 13.80 -2.42 -4.03
N LEU A 359 12.77 -2.53 -4.88
CA LEU A 359 11.53 -3.24 -4.54
C LEU A 359 11.79 -4.73 -4.24
N PHE A 360 12.81 -5.28 -4.90
CA PHE A 360 13.24 -6.66 -4.78
C PHE A 360 14.67 -6.75 -4.26
N HIS A 361 14.97 -7.86 -3.61
CA HIS A 361 16.33 -8.37 -3.49
C HIS A 361 16.63 -9.25 -4.71
N PHE A 362 17.91 -9.48 -4.98
CA PHE A 362 18.37 -10.24 -6.14
C PHE A 362 19.24 -11.41 -5.69
N GLN A 363 18.84 -12.62 -6.01
CA GLN A 363 19.59 -13.84 -5.72
C GLN A 363 20.49 -14.20 -6.89
N ALA A 364 21.75 -14.51 -6.62
CA ALA A 364 22.70 -14.97 -7.63
C ALA A 364 23.50 -16.17 -7.09
N THR A 365 23.45 -17.28 -7.82
CA THR A 365 24.29 -18.45 -7.54
C THR A 365 25.35 -18.56 -8.62
N PRO A 366 26.63 -18.32 -8.30
CA PRO A 366 27.71 -18.36 -9.28
C PRO A 366 27.98 -19.77 -9.79
N GLN A 367 28.68 -19.87 -10.93
CA GLN A 367 29.16 -21.15 -11.44
C GLN A 367 30.13 -21.82 -10.45
N ALA A 368 30.07 -23.14 -10.35
CA ALA A 368 30.83 -23.90 -9.35
C ALA A 368 32.37 -23.78 -9.47
N ASP A 369 32.88 -23.48 -10.67
CA ASP A 369 34.31 -23.29 -10.93
C ASP A 369 34.76 -21.82 -10.95
N ALA A 370 33.82 -20.88 -10.74
CA ALA A 370 34.09 -19.45 -10.69
C ALA A 370 35.17 -19.10 -9.66
N LYS A 371 35.87 -17.99 -9.93
CA LYS A 371 36.89 -17.38 -9.06
C LYS A 371 36.43 -16.09 -8.41
N GLY A 372 35.27 -15.61 -8.81
CA GLY A 372 34.57 -14.48 -8.21
C GLY A 372 33.18 -14.31 -8.80
N ILE A 373 32.43 -13.37 -8.24
CA ILE A 373 31.15 -12.89 -8.75
C ILE A 373 31.22 -11.37 -8.89
N ARG A 374 30.68 -10.83 -9.97
CA ARG A 374 30.49 -9.39 -10.17
C ARG A 374 29.01 -9.11 -10.26
N PHE A 375 28.50 -8.22 -9.41
CA PHE A 375 27.19 -7.59 -9.61
C PHE A 375 27.37 -6.30 -10.41
N ASN A 376 26.53 -6.11 -11.43
CA ASN A 376 26.48 -4.88 -12.22
C ASN A 376 25.09 -4.26 -12.07
N VAL A 377 25.05 -2.95 -11.83
CA VAL A 377 23.82 -2.17 -11.78
C VAL A 377 23.94 -0.98 -12.73
N ASN A 378 22.95 -0.82 -13.60
CA ASN A 378 22.79 0.34 -14.46
C ASN A 378 21.45 1.02 -14.17
N LEU A 379 21.50 2.27 -13.70
CA LEU A 379 20.33 3.05 -13.32
C LEU A 379 19.86 3.95 -14.46
N PHE A 380 18.57 3.90 -14.72
CA PHE A 380 17.85 4.79 -15.62
C PHE A 380 16.89 5.70 -14.83
N PRO A 381 17.39 6.77 -14.19
CA PRO A 381 16.55 7.70 -13.44
C PRO A 381 15.81 8.65 -14.39
N GLU A 382 14.58 9.05 -14.04
CA GLU A 382 13.84 10.07 -14.81
C GLU A 382 14.59 11.41 -14.92
N ARG A 383 15.40 11.71 -13.89
CA ARG A 383 16.25 12.90 -13.82
C ARG A 383 17.66 12.52 -13.38
N THR A 384 18.67 13.14 -13.97
CA THR A 384 20.07 12.68 -13.88
C THR A 384 20.89 13.27 -12.74
N ASN A 385 20.33 14.19 -11.95
CA ASN A 385 21.08 14.95 -10.96
C ASN A 385 20.81 14.41 -9.55
N GLY A 386 21.87 14.23 -8.76
CA GLY A 386 21.76 13.93 -7.33
C GLY A 386 21.47 12.46 -7.01
N LEU A 387 22.02 11.55 -7.81
CA LEU A 387 22.08 10.12 -7.48
C LEU A 387 22.92 9.92 -6.23
N ASP A 388 22.44 9.05 -5.35
CA ASP A 388 23.13 8.64 -4.13
C ASP A 388 22.59 7.25 -3.77
N TRP A 389 23.40 6.23 -4.02
CA TRP A 389 22.98 4.84 -3.87
C TRP A 389 24.17 3.93 -3.55
N GLY A 390 23.87 2.68 -3.22
CA GLY A 390 24.84 1.66 -2.93
C GLY A 390 24.34 0.26 -3.25
N ILE A 391 25.29 -0.64 -3.44
CA ILE A 391 25.08 -2.07 -3.64
C ILE A 391 25.46 -2.76 -2.34
N TYR A 392 24.56 -3.54 -1.77
CA TYR A 392 24.80 -4.32 -0.57
C TYR A 392 24.59 -5.79 -0.88
N VAL A 393 25.50 -6.65 -0.43
CA VAL A 393 25.45 -8.09 -0.69
C VAL A 393 25.68 -8.87 0.59
N ARG A 394 24.94 -9.97 0.75
CA ARG A 394 25.08 -10.93 1.83
C ARG A 394 25.07 -12.36 1.31
N ARG A 395 25.85 -13.24 1.93
CA ARG A 395 25.93 -14.67 1.61
C ARG A 395 24.80 -15.43 2.30
N GLU A 396 24.23 -16.40 1.59
CA GLU A 396 23.26 -17.42 2.06
C GLU A 396 21.93 -16.88 2.61
N GLN A 397 21.80 -15.57 2.80
CA GLN A 397 20.62 -14.90 3.35
C GLN A 397 20.48 -13.51 2.73
N HIS A 398 19.24 -13.03 2.63
CA HIS A 398 18.94 -11.67 2.20
C HIS A 398 19.66 -10.62 3.06
N VAL A 399 19.89 -9.44 2.46
CA VAL A 399 20.43 -8.27 3.19
C VAL A 399 19.42 -7.87 4.27
N GLY A 400 19.89 -7.69 5.50
CA GLY A 400 19.00 -7.42 6.63
C GLY A 400 18.71 -5.94 6.80
N PHE A 401 17.44 -5.60 7.00
CA PHE A 401 17.00 -4.24 7.32
C PHE A 401 16.63 -4.10 8.80
N LYS A 402 16.92 -2.93 9.38
CA LYS A 402 16.53 -2.61 10.75
C LYS A 402 15.61 -1.41 10.77
N ASN A 403 14.49 -1.52 11.49
CA ASN A 403 13.60 -0.40 11.72
C ASN A 403 14.28 0.62 12.67
N THR A 404 14.54 1.83 12.16
CA THR A 404 15.11 2.95 12.91
C THR A 404 14.03 3.89 13.49
N GLY A 405 12.75 3.55 13.29
CA GLY A 405 11.59 4.32 13.74
C GLY A 405 11.04 5.29 12.69
N PHE A 406 11.58 5.31 11.47
CA PHE A 406 11.05 6.10 10.35
C PHE A 406 10.85 5.22 9.12
N ILE A 407 11.94 4.76 8.49
CA ILE A 407 11.95 3.81 7.38
C ILE A 407 13.11 2.83 7.62
N PRO A 408 12.98 1.54 7.27
CA PRO A 408 14.04 0.57 7.51
C PRO A 408 15.33 0.94 6.76
N GLU A 409 16.46 0.82 7.45
CA GLU A 409 17.77 1.03 6.86
C GLU A 409 18.53 -0.29 6.73
N VAL A 410 19.37 -0.39 5.70
CA VAL A 410 20.28 -1.52 5.53
C VAL A 410 21.16 -1.65 6.77
N SER A 411 21.21 -2.84 7.36
CA SER A 411 21.82 -3.05 8.67
C SER A 411 22.75 -4.27 8.75
N THR A 412 22.51 -5.29 7.91
CA THR A 412 23.27 -6.54 7.93
C THR A 412 23.64 -6.95 6.52
N TYR A 413 24.93 -6.90 6.20
CA TYR A 413 25.51 -7.24 4.89
C TYR A 413 26.97 -7.70 5.07
N ASP A 414 27.49 -8.42 4.09
CA ASP A 414 28.89 -8.90 4.07
C ASP A 414 29.78 -7.99 3.21
N TYR A 415 29.22 -7.44 2.13
CA TYR A 415 29.93 -6.60 1.17
C TYR A 415 29.08 -5.38 0.82
N ALA A 416 29.74 -4.25 0.57
CA ALA A 416 29.05 -3.07 0.07
C ALA A 416 29.95 -2.19 -0.81
N VAL A 417 29.31 -1.49 -1.72
CA VAL A 417 29.85 -0.31 -2.40
C VAL A 417 28.84 0.81 -2.18
N GLU A 418 29.23 1.87 -1.49
CA GLU A 418 28.35 2.94 -1.01
C GLU A 418 28.71 4.29 -1.66
N ASN A 419 27.81 5.26 -1.58
CA ASN A 419 28.00 6.64 -2.08
C ASN A 419 28.26 6.69 -3.59
N LEU A 420 27.61 5.81 -4.36
CA LEU A 420 27.63 5.86 -5.81
C LEU A 420 26.80 7.06 -6.30
N ASP A 421 27.42 7.92 -7.09
CA ASP A 421 26.82 9.14 -7.64
C ASP A 421 26.68 9.10 -9.17
N THR A 422 27.05 7.97 -9.78
CA THR A 422 26.92 7.73 -11.23
C THR A 422 25.77 6.78 -11.53
N ARG A 423 25.44 6.62 -12.82
CA ARG A 423 24.41 5.67 -13.27
C ARG A 423 24.84 4.21 -13.18
N THR A 424 26.14 3.95 -13.10
CA THR A 424 26.68 2.59 -13.15
C THR A 424 27.42 2.29 -11.87
N GLY A 425 27.20 1.10 -11.32
CA GLY A 425 27.93 0.61 -10.16
C GLY A 425 28.26 -0.86 -10.34
N GLU A 426 29.40 -1.27 -9.82
CA GLU A 426 29.79 -2.68 -9.76
C GLU A 426 30.26 -3.04 -8.35
N LEU A 427 30.01 -4.28 -7.95
CA LEU A 427 30.57 -4.88 -6.74
C LEU A 427 31.17 -6.24 -7.12
N VAL A 428 32.46 -6.42 -6.85
CA VAL A 428 33.20 -7.67 -7.12
C VAL A 428 33.55 -8.38 -5.82
N ILE A 429 33.21 -9.68 -5.75
CA ILE A 429 33.56 -10.57 -4.64
C ILE A 429 34.48 -11.66 -5.19
N ASP A 430 35.72 -11.73 -4.72
CA ASP A 430 36.72 -12.74 -5.13
C ASP A 430 37.50 -13.29 -3.93
N GLU A 431 38.59 -14.03 -4.18
CA GLU A 431 39.42 -14.62 -3.13
C GLU A 431 40.06 -13.60 -2.16
N ASN A 432 40.15 -12.34 -2.57
CA ASN A 432 40.72 -11.24 -1.78
C ASN A 432 39.65 -10.47 -1.00
N SER A 433 38.37 -10.75 -1.23
CA SER A 433 37.28 -10.17 -0.45
C SER A 433 37.26 -10.72 0.98
N ASN A 434 36.56 -10.03 1.88
CA ASN A 434 36.37 -10.51 3.25
C ASN A 434 34.89 -10.42 3.64
N PRO A 435 34.19 -11.54 3.83
CA PRO A 435 34.67 -12.92 3.68
C PRO A 435 35.18 -13.24 2.25
N PRO A 436 36.11 -14.19 2.06
CA PRO A 436 36.51 -14.61 0.71
C PRO A 436 35.34 -15.17 -0.10
N PHE A 437 35.41 -15.03 -1.42
CA PHE A 437 34.45 -15.64 -2.35
C PHE A 437 34.31 -17.15 -2.14
N ASP A 438 33.08 -17.63 -2.26
CA ASP A 438 32.71 -19.03 -2.11
C ASP A 438 31.71 -19.40 -3.22
N PRO A 439 32.11 -20.18 -4.23
CA PRO A 439 31.24 -20.52 -5.35
C PRO A 439 30.13 -21.51 -4.97
N SER A 440 30.11 -22.01 -3.73
CA SER A 440 29.09 -22.97 -3.26
C SER A 440 27.87 -22.33 -2.60
N VAL A 441 27.87 -21.01 -2.42
CA VAL A 441 26.79 -20.27 -1.77
C VAL A 441 26.04 -19.36 -2.73
N THR A 442 24.78 -19.09 -2.41
CA THR A 442 23.99 -18.04 -3.05
C THR A 442 24.31 -16.69 -2.43
N TYR A 443 24.40 -15.66 -3.25
CA TYR A 443 24.60 -14.27 -2.86
C TYR A 443 23.31 -13.50 -3.06
N HIS A 444 22.92 -12.71 -2.06
CA HIS A 444 21.71 -11.89 -2.08
C HIS A 444 22.11 -10.42 -2.11
N MET A 445 21.64 -9.70 -3.12
CA MET A 445 21.98 -8.31 -3.38
C MET A 445 20.74 -7.42 -3.22
N VAL A 446 20.93 -6.22 -2.69
CA VAL A 446 19.91 -5.17 -2.71
C VAL A 446 20.54 -3.82 -3.04
N ILE A 447 19.77 -2.96 -3.71
CA ILE A 447 20.16 -1.56 -3.91
C ILE A 447 19.59 -0.76 -2.74
N GLY A 448 20.42 0.01 -2.04
CA GLY A 448 19.96 1.04 -1.10
C GLY A 448 20.19 2.42 -1.71
N HIS A 449 19.25 3.36 -1.57
CA HIS A 449 19.40 4.67 -2.20
C HIS A 449 18.65 5.83 -1.53
N GLN A 450 19.11 7.03 -1.85
CA GLN A 450 18.48 8.30 -1.54
C GLN A 450 18.18 9.12 -2.81
N ASN A 451 17.98 8.44 -3.93
CA ASN A 451 17.56 9.04 -5.19
C ASN A 451 16.21 9.76 -5.03
N CYS A 452 16.13 11.00 -5.51
CA CYS A 452 14.87 11.75 -5.54
C CYS A 452 13.89 11.22 -6.59
N PRO A 453 14.25 11.13 -7.88
CA PRO A 453 13.32 10.63 -8.88
C PRO A 453 13.15 9.10 -8.76
N LEU A 454 12.03 8.61 -9.30
CA LEU A 454 11.89 7.20 -9.65
C LEU A 454 13.05 6.79 -10.57
N SER A 455 13.53 5.58 -10.37
CA SER A 455 14.65 5.03 -11.14
C SER A 455 14.38 3.59 -11.53
N SER A 456 14.72 3.23 -12.76
CA SER A 456 14.66 1.84 -13.22
C SER A 456 16.06 1.23 -13.19
N PRO A 457 16.39 0.32 -12.25
CA PRO A 457 17.65 -0.39 -12.27
C PRO A 457 17.58 -1.58 -13.23
N GLU A 458 18.63 -1.77 -14.01
CA GLU A 458 18.97 -3.01 -14.68
C GLU A 458 20.07 -3.69 -13.86
N VAL A 459 19.79 -4.88 -13.32
CA VAL A 459 20.66 -5.63 -12.42
C VAL A 459 21.07 -6.94 -13.05
N SER A 460 22.35 -7.26 -13.03
CA SER A 460 22.89 -8.55 -13.50
C SER A 460 24.03 -9.01 -12.60
N PHE A 461 24.42 -10.28 -12.74
CA PHE A 461 25.69 -10.75 -12.23
C PHE A 461 26.47 -11.53 -13.30
N ASP A 462 27.79 -11.59 -13.13
CA ASP A 462 28.68 -12.43 -13.92
C ASP A 462 29.50 -13.36 -13.00
N SER A 463 29.57 -14.63 -13.34
CA SER A 463 30.59 -15.54 -12.80
C SER A 463 31.95 -15.24 -13.42
N LEU A 464 32.96 -14.96 -12.60
CA LEU A 464 34.29 -14.60 -13.08
C LEU A 464 35.20 -15.82 -13.23
N SER A 465 35.88 -15.97 -14.36
CA SER A 465 36.85 -17.05 -14.61
C SER A 465 38.22 -16.80 -13.96
N GLU A 466 38.52 -15.56 -13.60
CA GLU A 466 39.76 -15.11 -12.95
C GLU A 466 39.41 -14.15 -11.82
N THR A 467 40.33 -13.97 -10.86
CA THR A 467 40.19 -12.98 -9.79
C THR A 467 40.11 -11.57 -10.38
N GLY A 468 39.12 -10.78 -9.96
CA GLY A 468 38.90 -9.45 -10.51
C GLY A 468 40.01 -8.47 -10.12
N SER A 469 40.36 -7.53 -10.99
CA SER A 469 41.37 -6.48 -10.68
C SER A 469 40.79 -5.29 -9.90
N GLY A 470 39.61 -5.43 -9.29
CA GLY A 470 38.78 -4.33 -8.79
C GLY A 470 38.18 -4.58 -7.42
N GLY A 471 38.98 -5.05 -6.45
CA GLY A 471 38.52 -5.22 -5.08
C GLY A 471 38.22 -3.87 -4.42
N ALA A 472 36.94 -3.57 -4.19
CA ALA A 472 36.52 -2.48 -3.33
C ALA A 472 36.06 -3.02 -1.97
N GLY A 473 36.73 -2.55 -0.91
CA GLY A 473 36.00 -2.08 0.28
C GLY A 473 35.60 -3.10 1.35
N GLY A 474 36.45 -4.05 1.72
CA GLY A 474 36.26 -4.81 2.95
C GLY A 474 36.48 -3.93 4.20
N THR A 475 35.40 -3.41 4.79
CA THR A 475 35.23 -3.37 6.26
C THR A 475 33.74 -3.54 6.58
N GLY A 476 33.36 -4.76 6.99
CA GLY A 476 32.05 -4.99 7.61
C GLY A 476 31.91 -4.09 8.84
N GLY A 477 31.02 -3.12 8.75
CA GLY A 477 30.69 -2.21 9.85
C GLY A 477 29.48 -2.74 10.61
N ALA A 478 29.70 -3.31 11.80
CA ALA A 478 28.66 -3.27 12.81
C ALA A 478 28.51 -1.78 13.21
N ALA A 479 27.36 -1.17 12.90
CA ALA A 479 27.08 0.21 13.27
C ALA A 479 27.05 0.38 14.80
N THR A 480 28.21 0.69 15.40
CA THR A 480 28.29 1.17 16.79
C THR A 480 28.14 2.68 16.78
N GLY A 481 27.09 3.18 17.42
CA GLY A 481 26.81 4.60 17.58
C GLY A 481 28.00 5.36 18.18
N GLY A 482 28.40 6.44 17.50
CA GLY A 482 29.49 7.32 17.91
C GLY A 482 29.15 8.77 17.60
N THR A 483 28.77 9.51 18.64
CA THR A 483 28.54 10.96 18.63
C THR A 483 29.73 11.73 18.08
N GLY A 484 29.47 12.63 17.12
CA GLY A 484 30.45 13.50 16.51
C GLY A 484 31.18 14.41 17.50
N GLY A 485 32.51 14.36 17.47
CA GLY A 485 33.40 15.29 18.15
C GLY A 485 33.67 16.52 17.27
N SER A 486 33.23 17.68 17.72
CA SER A 486 33.67 18.99 17.23
C SER A 486 34.90 19.44 18.03
N VAL A 487 35.95 19.88 17.32
CA VAL A 487 37.15 20.49 17.89
C VAL A 487 36.96 21.99 17.99
N GLY A 488 37.17 22.53 19.19
CA GLY A 488 37.88 23.81 19.36
C GLY A 488 37.20 24.86 20.23
N GLY A 489 37.78 25.13 21.40
CA GLY A 489 37.83 26.52 21.93
C GLY A 489 37.45 26.76 23.39
N SER A 490 38.43 26.55 24.29
CA SER A 490 38.73 27.36 25.48
C SER A 490 37.67 27.71 26.54
N GLY A 491 37.93 27.23 27.77
CA GLY A 491 38.02 28.09 28.95
C GLY A 491 36.84 28.09 29.94
N GLY A 492 37.14 27.77 31.21
CA GLY A 492 36.42 28.34 32.35
C GLY A 492 35.61 27.38 33.25
N SER A 493 36.30 26.77 34.20
CA SER A 493 35.98 26.68 35.64
C SER A 493 34.54 26.52 36.16
N ALA A 494 34.39 25.47 36.98
CA ALA A 494 33.69 25.37 38.27
C ALA A 494 32.17 25.10 38.29
N GLY A 495 31.81 24.05 39.06
CA GLY A 495 30.46 23.87 39.60
C GLY A 495 30.10 22.42 39.93
N ALA A 496 30.40 21.97 41.15
CA ALA A 496 29.81 20.77 41.76
C ALA A 496 28.26 20.89 41.78
N ILE A 497 27.48 19.80 41.83
CA ILE A 497 27.00 19.18 43.08
C ILE A 497 26.30 17.85 42.75
N THR A 498 26.48 16.93 43.70
CA THR A 498 26.03 15.55 43.88
C THR A 498 24.55 15.33 44.21
N ALA A 499 24.16 14.04 44.14
CA ALA A 499 23.07 13.31 44.84
C ALA A 499 21.80 13.05 44.00
N GLY A 500 21.21 11.86 43.95
CA GLY A 500 21.39 10.61 44.69
C GLY A 500 20.02 10.01 45.06
N GLY A 501 19.85 8.68 44.93
CA GLY A 501 18.79 7.89 45.59
C GLY A 501 17.72 7.29 44.66
N THR A 502 17.79 5.99 44.33
CA THR A 502 16.97 4.86 44.89
C THR A 502 15.49 4.93 44.51
N GLY A 503 14.82 3.93 43.92
CA GLY A 503 14.95 2.47 43.89
C GLY A 503 13.54 1.89 44.08
N GLY A 504 13.10 0.93 43.28
CA GLY A 504 11.78 0.29 43.46
C GLY A 504 11.31 -0.55 42.27
N THR A 505 11.17 -1.85 42.52
CA THR A 505 10.94 -2.98 41.62
C THR A 505 9.46 -3.25 41.28
N GLY A 506 9.21 -3.84 40.11
CA GLY A 506 8.20 -4.90 39.94
C GLY A 506 7.22 -4.73 38.77
N GLY A 507 7.09 -5.76 37.93
CA GLY A 507 5.91 -5.99 37.08
C GLY A 507 6.21 -6.31 35.62
N THR A 508 6.48 -7.59 35.33
CA THR A 508 6.53 -8.18 33.99
C THR A 508 5.14 -8.25 33.37
N GLY A 509 5.02 -7.79 32.13
CA GLY A 509 3.87 -7.94 31.24
C GLY A 509 4.24 -7.31 29.91
N GLU A 510 4.88 -8.08 29.03
CA GLU A 510 5.10 -7.70 27.63
C GLU A 510 3.73 -7.59 26.97
N ALA A 511 3.29 -6.35 26.74
CA ALA A 511 2.31 -6.05 25.73
C ALA A 511 3.09 -5.71 24.46
N GLU A 512 2.88 -6.48 23.40
CA GLU A 512 3.32 -6.12 22.07
C GLU A 512 2.74 -4.75 21.69
N PRO A 513 3.52 -3.85 21.07
CA PRO A 513 2.97 -2.59 20.59
C PRO A 513 2.06 -2.88 19.40
N ALA A 514 0.81 -2.43 19.50
CA ALA A 514 -0.14 -2.41 18.40
C ALA A 514 0.44 -1.63 17.22
N ASP A 515 0.45 -2.26 16.05
CA ASP A 515 0.83 -1.65 14.78
C ASP A 515 -0.20 -0.57 14.45
N GLU A 516 0.26 0.66 14.20
CA GLU A 516 -0.61 1.77 13.81
C GLU A 516 -1.04 1.56 12.36
N THR A 517 -2.21 0.96 12.16
CA THR A 517 -2.85 0.86 10.84
C THR A 517 -3.11 2.29 10.31
N THR A 518 -2.97 2.49 9.01
CA THR A 518 -3.33 3.75 8.33
C THR A 518 -4.09 3.41 7.06
N GLY A 519 -5.25 4.03 6.85
CA GLY A 519 -6.16 3.75 5.73
C GLY A 519 -5.55 4.00 4.34
N CYS A 520 -6.00 3.22 3.36
CA CYS A 520 -5.76 3.43 1.93
C CYS A 520 -6.64 4.56 1.39
N GLY A 521 -6.22 5.24 0.33
CA GLY A 521 -6.99 6.34 -0.24
C GLY A 521 -6.70 6.56 -1.72
N CYS A 522 -7.75 6.56 -2.53
CA CYS A 522 -7.81 6.67 -3.98
C CYS A 522 -7.39 8.05 -4.57
N SER A 523 -6.17 8.52 -4.32
CA SER A 523 -5.70 9.84 -4.78
C SER A 523 -4.71 9.78 -5.96
N VAL A 524 -4.67 10.85 -6.77
CA VAL A 524 -3.81 10.95 -7.97
C VAL A 524 -2.46 11.59 -7.64
N PRO A 525 -1.31 11.00 -8.03
CA PRO A 525 -0.01 11.67 -7.97
C PRO A 525 0.05 12.87 -8.92
N GLY A 526 0.23 14.07 -8.37
CA GLY A 526 0.02 15.34 -9.07
C GLY A 526 0.93 15.61 -10.28
N THR A 527 0.32 16.01 -11.40
CA THR A 527 0.97 16.77 -12.47
C THR A 527 1.25 18.19 -12.01
N SER A 528 2.47 18.68 -12.29
CA SER A 528 3.01 19.97 -11.87
C SER A 528 2.11 21.19 -12.14
N SER A 529 1.47 21.75 -11.10
CA SER A 529 1.56 23.16 -10.68
C SER A 529 0.49 23.50 -9.62
N THR A 530 0.93 24.09 -8.50
CA THR A 530 0.15 24.61 -7.33
C THR A 530 -0.32 23.57 -6.29
N PRO A 531 -0.49 23.96 -5.01
CA PRO A 531 0.33 23.48 -3.90
C PRO A 531 -0.30 22.32 -3.12
N ALA A 532 0.55 21.33 -2.84
CA ALA A 532 0.56 20.41 -1.69
C ALA A 532 -0.64 20.49 -0.73
N GLY A 533 -1.57 19.55 -0.89
CA GLY A 533 -2.62 19.28 0.08
C GLY A 533 -3.52 18.19 -0.46
N SER A 534 -3.13 16.93 -0.24
CA SER A 534 -3.95 15.70 -0.34
C SER A 534 -3.06 14.50 -0.68
N LEU A 535 -2.44 13.85 0.32
CA LEU A 535 -1.82 12.50 0.25
C LEU A 535 -1.23 12.08 1.63
N LEU A 536 -1.90 12.40 2.74
CA LEU A 536 -1.42 12.19 4.11
C LEU A 536 -2.25 11.12 4.86
N GLY A 537 -2.33 9.91 4.31
CA GLY A 537 -2.75 8.72 5.08
C GLY A 537 -1.70 8.30 6.13
N LEU A 538 -0.46 8.77 6.02
CA LEU A 538 0.70 8.35 6.82
C LEU A 538 0.82 8.99 8.23
N MET A 539 -0.16 9.77 8.69
CA MET A 539 0.08 10.84 9.68
C MET A 539 -0.31 10.64 11.15
N LEU A 540 -0.72 9.44 11.59
CA LEU A 540 -1.11 9.29 13.01
C LEU A 540 0.06 9.03 13.99
N GLY A 541 1.22 8.55 13.54
CA GLY A 541 2.38 8.33 14.43
C GLY A 541 3.45 9.44 14.47
N LEU A 542 3.65 10.16 13.37
CA LEU A 542 4.89 10.96 13.17
C LEU A 542 4.86 12.38 13.74
N GLY A 543 3.70 13.05 13.78
CA GLY A 543 3.59 14.46 14.19
C GLY A 543 3.94 14.74 15.67
N ALA A 544 3.77 13.74 16.54
CA ALA A 544 3.94 13.91 17.98
C ALA A 544 5.42 13.92 18.44
N LEU A 545 6.32 13.21 17.73
CA LEU A 545 7.72 13.05 18.11
C LEU A 545 8.59 14.29 17.81
N ILE A 546 8.33 14.96 16.68
CA ILE A 546 9.10 16.15 16.27
C ILE A 546 8.76 17.36 17.14
N ARG A 547 7.51 17.48 17.62
CA ARG A 547 7.09 18.62 18.46
C ARG A 547 7.57 18.51 19.91
N ARG A 548 7.84 17.31 20.42
CA ARG A 548 8.32 17.09 21.79
C ARG A 548 9.82 17.43 21.96
N ARG A 549 10.64 17.24 20.92
CA ARG A 549 12.08 17.60 20.94
C ARG A 549 12.38 19.10 20.75
N ARG A 550 11.41 19.92 20.32
CA ARG A 550 11.56 21.39 20.30
C ARG A 550 11.21 22.07 21.63
N LYS A 551 10.80 21.32 22.65
CA LYS A 551 10.45 21.85 24.00
C LYS A 551 11.20 21.16 25.15
N SER A 552 12.32 20.50 24.88
CA SER A 552 13.20 19.91 25.89
C SER A 552 14.62 20.44 25.75
#